data_AF-A0A6S7DJF3-F1
#
_entry.id   AF-A0A6S7DJF3-F1
#
_cell.length_a   1.000
_cell.length_b   1.000
_cell.length_c   1.000
_cell.angle_alpha   90.00
_cell.angle_beta   90.00
_cell.angle_gamma   90.00
#
_symmetry.space_group_name_H-M   'P 1'
#
loop_
_entity.id
_entity.type
_entity.pdbx_description
1 polymer ?
#
loop_
_entity_poly.entity_id
_entity_poly.type
_entity_poly.pdbx_seq_one_letter_code
_entity_poly.pdbx_strand_id
1 'polypeptide(L)'
;MTDSSRAVFDDLLQQVHDRRARLRLWRDTWSTYDAMHAQTLAPLETEALELKARLVFCFDHACKQKELTKAERQLAAEIGGELAQETLYAAVLDGTPGEFDLERVKAIYRKHGGADFDAEVAAELAQVQTRPAEAPADPATPSAWAAIEALGREGGGEGAPHVEALAAYREALDQALAATERAFVARYGFDPAQTVDPAELMADLEAEIADVKEYIGELEFELSQFVDMQQVKAWLKAMKKQLDADRRRGTRG
;
A
#
# COMPACT_ATOMS: atom_id res chain seq x y z
N MET A 1 33.93 37.46 21.72
CA MET A 1 32.50 37.03 21.67
C MET A 1 31.93 37.22 20.27
N THR A 2 32.61 36.75 19.21
CA THR A 2 32.23 37.02 17.81
C THR A 2 32.33 35.78 16.92
N ASP A 3 33.28 34.88 17.20
CA ASP A 3 33.50 33.66 16.41
C ASP A 3 32.38 32.61 16.62
N SER A 4 31.93 32.44 17.87
CA SER A 4 30.88 31.46 18.22
C SER A 4 29.51 31.81 17.64
N SER A 5 29.13 33.09 17.58
CA SER A 5 27.85 33.51 16.99
C SER A 5 27.83 33.35 15.48
N ARG A 6 28.98 33.53 14.81
CA ARG A 6 29.11 33.30 13.36
C ARG A 6 29.03 31.82 13.00
N ALA A 7 29.71 30.96 13.76
CA ALA A 7 29.63 29.51 13.54
C ALA A 7 28.20 28.97 13.71
N VAL A 8 27.46 29.44 14.72
CA VAL A 8 26.05 29.07 14.93
C VAL A 8 25.17 29.52 13.76
N PHE A 9 25.43 30.73 13.25
CA PHE A 9 24.72 31.26 12.09
C PHE A 9 24.96 30.42 10.83
N ASP A 10 26.23 30.15 10.51
CA ASP A 10 26.63 29.39 9.32
C ASP A 10 26.04 27.97 9.35
N ASP A 11 26.02 27.32 10.52
CA ASP A 11 25.41 26.02 10.74
C ASP A 11 23.88 26.04 10.53
N LEU A 12 23.17 27.02 11.10
CA LEU A 12 21.71 27.16 10.89
C LEU A 12 21.37 27.44 9.41
N LEU A 13 22.19 28.23 8.74
CA LEU A 13 22.01 28.52 7.31
C LEU A 13 22.15 27.23 6.48
N GLN A 14 23.18 26.43 6.75
CA GLN A 14 23.36 25.13 6.10
C GLN A 14 22.17 24.20 6.35
N GLN A 15 21.71 24.09 7.61
CA GLN A 15 20.55 23.30 8.00
C GLN A 15 19.27 23.70 7.26
N VAL A 16 19.05 25.00 7.05
CA VAL A 16 17.94 25.54 6.26
C VAL A 16 18.09 25.16 4.79
N HIS A 17 19.29 25.30 4.21
CA HIS A 17 19.54 24.91 2.82
C HIS A 17 19.26 23.43 2.57
N ASP A 18 19.73 22.56 3.48
CA ASP A 18 19.54 21.11 3.39
C ASP A 18 18.06 20.73 3.47
N ARG A 19 17.32 21.31 4.42
CA ARG A 19 15.88 21.07 4.56
C ARG A 19 15.07 21.56 3.37
N ARG A 20 15.41 22.74 2.82
CA ARG A 20 14.78 23.23 1.58
C ARG A 20 15.07 22.31 0.40
N ALA A 21 16.29 21.77 0.30
CA ALA A 21 16.64 20.81 -0.73
C ALA A 21 15.83 19.51 -0.58
N ARG A 22 15.74 18.96 0.64
CA ARG A 22 14.95 17.77 0.94
C ARG A 22 13.46 17.96 0.64
N LEU A 23 12.90 19.13 0.98
CA LEU A 23 11.48 19.39 0.75
C LEU A 23 11.17 19.61 -0.75
N ARG A 24 12.11 20.15 -1.53
CA ARG A 24 12.02 20.17 -3.00
C ARG A 24 12.08 18.77 -3.59
N LEU A 25 13.02 17.93 -3.12
CA LEU A 25 13.11 16.54 -3.54
C LEU A 25 11.80 15.80 -3.29
N TRP A 26 11.22 15.93 -2.09
CA TRP A 26 9.90 15.39 -1.78
C TRP A 26 8.81 15.79 -2.78
N ARG A 27 8.71 17.08 -3.12
CA ARG A 27 7.71 17.58 -4.06
C ARG A 27 7.90 16.98 -5.46
N ASP A 28 9.13 16.97 -5.94
CA ASP A 28 9.45 16.52 -7.29
C ASP A 28 9.29 14.99 -7.41
N THR A 29 9.74 14.24 -6.40
CA THR A 29 9.51 12.79 -6.29
C THR A 29 8.03 12.48 -6.18
N TRP A 30 7.26 13.16 -5.32
CA TRP A 30 5.83 12.88 -5.15
C TRP A 30 5.08 13.00 -6.48
N SER A 31 5.28 14.09 -7.23
CA SER A 31 4.61 14.25 -8.52
C SER A 31 4.93 13.13 -9.50
N THR A 32 6.17 12.63 -9.46
CA THR A 32 6.61 11.52 -10.32
C THR A 32 6.02 10.19 -9.85
N TYR A 33 6.04 9.95 -8.53
CA TYR A 33 5.47 8.78 -7.88
C TYR A 33 3.96 8.69 -8.14
N ASP A 34 3.21 9.76 -7.90
CA ASP A 34 1.75 9.82 -8.13
C ASP A 34 1.41 9.50 -9.57
N ALA A 35 2.16 10.07 -10.52
CA ALA A 35 1.97 9.81 -11.94
C ALA A 35 2.26 8.33 -12.29
N MET A 36 3.35 7.75 -11.78
CA MET A 36 3.73 6.37 -12.09
C MET A 36 2.79 5.37 -11.41
N HIS A 37 2.40 5.63 -10.16
CA HIS A 37 1.41 4.86 -9.42
C HIS A 37 0.07 4.83 -10.17
N ALA A 38 -0.48 5.99 -10.50
CA ALA A 38 -1.79 6.09 -11.15
C ALA A 38 -1.81 5.50 -12.57
N GLN A 39 -0.71 5.62 -13.32
CA GLN A 39 -0.66 5.16 -14.72
C GLN A 39 -0.18 3.72 -14.88
N THR A 40 0.56 3.18 -13.91
CA THR A 40 1.20 1.87 -14.03
C THR A 40 0.79 0.91 -12.92
N LEU A 41 1.05 1.25 -11.66
CA LEU A 41 0.82 0.31 -10.55
C LEU A 41 -0.67 0.03 -10.34
N ALA A 42 -1.49 1.07 -10.18
CA ALA A 42 -2.92 0.91 -9.88
C ALA A 42 -3.71 0.10 -10.94
N PRO A 43 -3.45 0.27 -12.26
CA PRO A 43 -4.03 -0.62 -13.27
C PRO A 43 -3.58 -2.09 -13.15
N LEU A 44 -2.32 -2.35 -12.79
CA LEU A 44 -1.81 -3.71 -12.60
C LEU A 44 -2.41 -4.36 -11.35
N GLU A 45 -2.54 -3.62 -10.25
CA GLU A 45 -3.23 -4.10 -9.04
C GLU A 45 -4.69 -4.46 -9.33
N THR A 46 -5.37 -3.63 -10.13
CA THR A 46 -6.72 -3.91 -10.62
C THR A 46 -6.77 -5.21 -11.43
N GLU A 47 -5.85 -5.39 -12.38
CA GLU A 47 -5.75 -6.61 -13.19
C GLU A 47 -5.49 -7.85 -12.32
N ALA A 48 -4.53 -7.78 -11.39
CA ALA A 48 -4.24 -8.85 -10.45
C ALA A 48 -5.48 -9.24 -9.62
N LEU A 49 -6.22 -8.25 -9.12
CA LEU A 49 -7.44 -8.46 -8.35
C LEU A 49 -8.55 -9.12 -9.19
N GLU A 50 -8.72 -8.72 -10.44
CA GLU A 50 -9.68 -9.33 -11.37
C GLU A 50 -9.30 -10.78 -11.72
N LEU A 51 -8.01 -11.06 -11.91
CA LEU A 51 -7.51 -12.42 -12.13
C LEU A 51 -7.75 -13.31 -10.90
N LYS A 52 -7.53 -12.79 -9.68
CA LYS A 52 -7.91 -13.48 -8.43
C LYS A 52 -9.41 -13.81 -8.40
N ALA A 53 -10.27 -12.84 -8.70
CA ALA A 53 -11.71 -13.10 -8.77
C ALA A 53 -12.08 -14.17 -9.82
N ARG A 54 -11.40 -14.19 -10.97
CA ARG A 54 -11.58 -15.24 -11.96
C ARG A 54 -11.18 -16.62 -11.41
N LEU A 55 -10.09 -16.73 -10.66
CA LEU A 55 -9.71 -17.98 -9.98
C LEU A 55 -10.78 -18.42 -8.98
N VAL A 56 -11.31 -17.50 -8.17
CA VAL A 56 -12.45 -17.78 -7.26
C VAL A 56 -13.63 -18.38 -8.05
N PHE A 57 -13.95 -17.82 -9.22
CA PHE A 57 -15.04 -18.32 -10.06
C PHE A 57 -14.74 -19.72 -10.63
N CYS A 58 -13.48 -19.98 -11.01
CA CYS A 58 -13.02 -21.29 -11.45
C CYS A 58 -13.16 -22.35 -10.34
N PHE A 59 -12.81 -22.03 -9.09
CA PHE A 59 -13.03 -22.92 -7.95
C PHE A 59 -14.50 -23.17 -7.66
N ASP A 60 -15.36 -22.13 -7.69
CA ASP A 60 -16.80 -22.31 -7.54
C ASP A 60 -17.40 -23.22 -8.63
N HIS A 61 -16.89 -23.09 -9.85
CA HIS A 61 -17.29 -23.95 -10.95
C HIS A 61 -16.81 -25.39 -10.77
N ALA A 62 -15.56 -25.61 -10.34
CA ALA A 62 -15.00 -26.93 -10.05
C ALA A 62 -15.82 -27.68 -9.00
N CYS A 63 -16.36 -26.97 -7.99
CA CYS A 63 -17.26 -27.53 -7.00
C CYS A 63 -18.56 -28.14 -7.56
N LYS A 64 -18.90 -27.92 -8.84
CA LYS A 64 -20.10 -28.47 -9.49
C LYS A 64 -19.77 -29.63 -10.44
N GLN A 65 -18.49 -29.93 -10.65
CA GLN A 65 -18.04 -30.90 -11.64
C GLN A 65 -18.14 -32.33 -11.11
N LYS A 66 -18.62 -33.24 -11.97
CA LYS A 66 -18.92 -34.63 -11.60
C LYS A 66 -17.68 -35.53 -11.68
N GLU A 67 -16.67 -35.10 -12.43
CA GLU A 67 -15.36 -35.71 -12.63
C GLU A 67 -14.49 -35.65 -11.36
N LEU A 68 -14.77 -34.68 -10.49
CA LEU A 68 -14.18 -34.55 -9.16
C LEU A 68 -14.93 -35.43 -8.17
N THR A 69 -14.18 -36.01 -7.24
CA THR A 69 -14.72 -36.70 -6.07
C THR A 69 -15.33 -35.71 -5.09
N LYS A 70 -16.12 -36.20 -4.12
CA LYS A 70 -16.65 -35.36 -3.04
C LYS A 70 -15.53 -34.65 -2.27
N ALA A 71 -14.42 -35.35 -2.01
CA ALA A 71 -13.28 -34.78 -1.30
C ALA A 71 -12.53 -33.72 -2.11
N GLU A 72 -12.39 -33.92 -3.43
CA GLU A 72 -11.77 -32.93 -4.32
C GLU A 72 -12.64 -31.68 -4.47
N ARG A 73 -13.97 -31.83 -4.57
CA ARG A 73 -14.90 -30.69 -4.56
C ARG A 73 -14.89 -29.92 -3.24
N GLN A 74 -14.79 -30.63 -2.11
CA GLN A 74 -14.68 -29.98 -0.80
C GLN A 74 -13.39 -29.17 -0.67
N LEU A 75 -12.26 -29.72 -1.12
CA LEU A 75 -10.99 -28.99 -1.14
C LEU A 75 -11.05 -27.76 -2.04
N ALA A 76 -11.68 -27.87 -3.22
CA ALA A 76 -11.90 -26.73 -4.11
C ALA A 76 -12.78 -25.64 -3.48
N ALA A 77 -13.78 -26.04 -2.68
CA ALA A 77 -14.64 -25.09 -1.95
C ALA A 77 -13.86 -24.35 -0.86
N GLU A 78 -13.03 -25.06 -0.09
CA GLU A 78 -12.16 -24.46 0.95
C GLU A 78 -11.21 -23.42 0.33
N ILE A 79 -10.46 -23.82 -0.71
CA ILE A 79 -9.54 -22.92 -1.41
C ILE A 79 -10.30 -21.74 -2.03
N GLY A 80 -11.43 -21.99 -2.69
CA GLY A 80 -12.25 -20.92 -3.28
C GLY A 80 -12.82 -19.95 -2.25
N GLY A 81 -13.13 -20.43 -1.03
CA GLY A 81 -13.58 -19.59 0.08
C GLY A 81 -12.47 -18.71 0.65
N GLU A 82 -11.30 -19.29 0.93
CA GLU A 82 -10.11 -18.56 1.40
C GLU A 82 -9.68 -17.49 0.38
N LEU A 83 -9.57 -17.87 -0.89
CA LEU A 83 -9.20 -16.94 -1.96
C LEU A 83 -10.27 -15.84 -2.14
N ALA A 84 -11.57 -16.17 -2.01
CA ALA A 84 -12.63 -15.17 -2.05
C ALA A 84 -12.50 -14.17 -0.90
N GLN A 85 -12.17 -14.62 0.32
CA GLN A 85 -11.96 -13.74 1.46
C GLN A 85 -10.80 -12.78 1.20
N GLU A 86 -9.65 -13.30 0.79
CA GLU A 86 -8.47 -12.50 0.49
C GLU A 86 -8.76 -11.46 -0.60
N THR A 87 -9.43 -11.88 -1.68
CA THR A 87 -9.81 -10.98 -2.79
C THR A 87 -10.75 -9.88 -2.30
N LEU A 88 -11.69 -10.19 -1.40
CA LEU A 88 -12.60 -9.19 -0.84
C LEU A 88 -11.89 -8.18 0.07
N TYR A 89 -10.95 -8.63 0.89
CA TYR A 89 -10.15 -7.73 1.72
C TYR A 89 -9.33 -6.76 0.86
N ALA A 90 -8.61 -7.27 -0.14
CA ALA A 90 -7.87 -6.42 -1.08
C ALA A 90 -8.80 -5.42 -1.79
N ALA A 91 -9.93 -5.88 -2.32
CA ALA A 91 -10.89 -5.01 -3.01
C ALA A 91 -11.49 -3.91 -2.12
N VAL A 92 -11.65 -4.14 -0.83
CA VAL A 92 -12.27 -3.16 0.08
C VAL A 92 -11.25 -2.24 0.74
N LEU A 93 -10.06 -2.75 1.08
CA LEU A 93 -9.02 -1.96 1.74
C LEU A 93 -8.30 -1.04 0.74
N ASP A 94 -7.97 -1.56 -0.44
CA ASP A 94 -7.15 -0.84 -1.43
C ASP A 94 -8.01 -0.05 -2.44
N GLY A 95 -9.33 -0.25 -2.36
CA GLY A 95 -10.33 0.41 -3.21
C GLY A 95 -10.86 -0.53 -4.29
N THR A 96 -12.19 -0.57 -4.43
CA THR A 96 -12.84 -1.51 -5.35
C THR A 96 -12.78 -0.96 -6.78
N PRO A 97 -12.19 -1.68 -7.75
CA PRO A 97 -12.22 -1.26 -9.15
C PRO A 97 -13.64 -1.19 -9.69
N GLY A 98 -13.90 -0.27 -10.62
CA GLY A 98 -15.26 0.03 -11.09
C GLY A 98 -16.00 -1.14 -11.76
N GLU A 99 -15.27 -2.06 -12.41
CA GLU A 99 -15.84 -3.23 -13.10
C GLU A 99 -15.77 -4.52 -12.25
N PHE A 100 -15.22 -4.45 -11.03
CA PHE A 100 -15.06 -5.60 -10.16
C PHE A 100 -16.42 -6.07 -9.59
N ASP A 101 -16.78 -7.32 -9.86
CA ASP A 101 -18.05 -7.93 -9.42
C ASP A 101 -17.99 -8.36 -7.94
N LEU A 102 -17.90 -7.35 -7.06
CA LEU A 102 -17.76 -7.51 -5.61
C LEU A 102 -18.86 -8.41 -5.02
N GLU A 103 -20.11 -8.21 -5.44
CA GLU A 103 -21.24 -8.95 -4.91
C GLU A 103 -21.21 -10.43 -5.29
N ARG A 104 -20.71 -10.76 -6.48
CA ARG A 104 -20.51 -12.16 -6.86
C ARG A 104 -19.41 -12.83 -6.03
N VAL A 105 -18.31 -12.14 -5.75
CA VAL A 105 -17.24 -12.68 -4.89
C VAL A 105 -17.77 -12.88 -3.46
N LYS A 106 -18.51 -11.91 -2.89
CA LYS A 106 -19.18 -12.06 -1.59
C LYS A 106 -20.14 -13.24 -1.55
N ALA A 107 -20.91 -13.45 -2.61
CA ALA A 107 -21.84 -14.57 -2.70
C ALA A 107 -21.10 -15.92 -2.69
N ILE A 108 -19.95 -16.01 -3.35
CA ILE A 108 -19.11 -17.22 -3.36
C ILE A 108 -18.45 -17.44 -2.00
N TYR A 109 -17.94 -16.38 -1.37
CA TYR A 109 -17.40 -16.44 -0.01
C TYR A 109 -18.42 -17.00 1.00
N ARG A 110 -19.63 -16.41 1.05
CA ARG A 110 -20.73 -16.89 1.91
C ARG A 110 -21.12 -18.34 1.59
N LYS A 111 -21.11 -18.74 0.32
CA LYS A 111 -21.45 -20.10 -0.11
C LYS A 111 -20.47 -21.16 0.40
N HIS A 112 -19.18 -20.84 0.47
CA HIS A 112 -18.12 -21.78 0.86
C HIS A 112 -17.76 -21.73 2.35
N GLY A 113 -18.63 -21.15 3.17
CA GLY A 113 -18.50 -21.16 4.64
C GLY A 113 -17.97 -19.87 5.25
N GLY A 114 -17.79 -18.82 4.44
CA GLY A 114 -17.53 -17.47 4.94
C GLY A 114 -18.74 -16.87 5.67
N ALA A 115 -18.49 -15.97 6.62
CA ALA A 115 -19.56 -15.25 7.29
C ALA A 115 -20.06 -14.09 6.40
N ASP A 116 -20.87 -13.21 6.98
CA ASP A 116 -21.26 -11.98 6.31
C ASP A 116 -20.06 -11.01 6.25
N PHE A 117 -19.39 -10.98 5.10
CA PHE A 117 -18.19 -10.15 4.90
C PHE A 117 -18.41 -8.67 5.25
N ASP A 118 -19.59 -8.12 4.96
CA ASP A 118 -19.91 -6.73 5.29
C ASP A 118 -19.92 -6.51 6.82
N ALA A 119 -20.36 -7.51 7.58
CA ALA A 119 -20.33 -7.47 9.05
C ALA A 119 -18.89 -7.68 9.59
N GLU A 120 -18.08 -8.51 8.95
CA GLU A 120 -16.66 -8.69 9.31
C GLU A 120 -15.89 -7.38 9.15
N VAL A 121 -15.97 -6.75 7.97
CA VAL A 121 -15.30 -5.47 7.72
C VAL A 121 -15.80 -4.38 8.68
N ALA A 122 -17.12 -4.31 8.94
CA ALA A 122 -17.65 -3.34 9.90
C ALA A 122 -17.09 -3.54 11.32
N ALA A 123 -16.90 -4.79 11.74
CA ALA A 123 -16.30 -5.12 13.03
C ALA A 123 -14.81 -4.77 13.09
N GLU A 124 -14.06 -5.00 12.01
CA GLU A 124 -12.64 -4.63 11.89
C GLU A 124 -12.47 -3.10 11.89
N LEU A 125 -13.25 -2.38 11.07
CA LEU A 125 -13.22 -0.91 11.04
C LEU A 125 -13.58 -0.29 12.38
N ALA A 126 -14.52 -0.88 13.13
CA ALA A 126 -14.85 -0.43 14.48
C ALA A 126 -13.68 -0.60 15.48
N GLN A 127 -12.81 -1.59 15.28
CA GLN A 127 -11.59 -1.75 16.07
C GLN A 127 -10.51 -0.73 15.67
N VAL A 128 -10.38 -0.44 14.37
CA VAL A 128 -9.38 0.50 13.81
C VAL A 128 -9.72 1.98 14.06
N GLN A 129 -11.01 2.36 14.13
CA GLN A 129 -11.47 3.74 14.33
C GLN A 129 -11.17 4.37 15.71
N THR A 130 -10.36 3.72 16.55
CA THR A 130 -9.92 4.25 17.85
C THR A 130 -8.82 5.33 17.76
N ARG A 131 -8.36 5.71 16.56
CA ARG A 131 -7.35 6.77 16.34
C ARG A 131 -7.95 7.99 15.62
N PRO A 132 -7.82 9.22 16.15
CA PRO A 132 -8.32 10.40 15.46
C PRO A 132 -7.58 10.57 14.12
N ALA A 133 -8.34 10.59 13.03
CA ALA A 133 -7.82 10.99 11.73
C ALA A 133 -7.72 12.52 11.71
N GLU A 134 -6.55 13.05 12.05
CA GLU A 134 -6.23 14.44 11.72
C GLU A 134 -5.91 14.46 10.21
N ALA A 135 -6.85 14.94 9.41
CA ALA A 135 -6.66 15.09 7.97
C ALA A 135 -5.40 15.94 7.75
N PRO A 136 -4.35 15.43 7.09
CA PRO A 136 -3.17 16.23 6.86
C PRO A 136 -3.57 17.40 5.97
N ALA A 137 -3.49 18.61 6.52
CA ALA A 137 -3.54 19.82 5.71
C ALA A 137 -2.41 19.71 4.68
N ASP A 138 -2.75 19.78 3.39
CA ASP A 138 -1.78 19.74 2.31
C ASP A 138 -0.70 20.82 2.54
N PRO A 139 0.51 20.43 2.99
CA PRO A 139 1.56 21.40 3.29
C PRO A 139 2.19 21.94 2.00
N ALA A 140 1.83 21.39 0.83
CA ALA A 140 2.31 21.82 -0.47
C ALA A 140 1.50 22.99 -1.07
N THR A 141 0.70 23.71 -0.28
CA THR A 141 0.03 24.92 -0.79
C THR A 141 1.05 26.05 -1.04
N PRO A 142 1.11 26.66 -2.24
CA PRO A 142 2.04 27.75 -2.56
C PRO A 142 2.03 28.92 -1.54
N SER A 143 0.94 29.09 -0.79
CA SER A 143 0.81 30.09 0.28
C SER A 143 1.62 29.78 1.54
N ALA A 144 1.70 28.52 1.97
CA ALA A 144 2.53 28.13 3.12
C ALA A 144 4.02 28.38 2.81
N TRP A 145 4.43 28.07 1.59
CA TRP A 145 5.76 28.33 1.06
C TRP A 145 6.12 29.81 0.95
N ALA A 146 5.16 30.64 0.51
CA ALA A 146 5.37 32.08 0.43
C ALA A 146 5.59 32.70 1.81
N ALA A 147 4.91 32.20 2.85
CA ALA A 147 5.12 32.62 4.24
C ALA A 147 6.49 32.18 4.77
N ILE A 148 6.89 30.96 4.46
CA ILE A 148 8.20 30.39 4.83
C ILE A 148 9.36 31.15 4.15
N GLU A 149 9.25 31.46 2.85
CA GLU A 149 10.25 32.25 2.11
C GLU A 149 10.21 33.75 2.47
N ALA A 150 9.12 34.26 3.05
CA ALA A 150 9.06 35.62 3.59
C ALA A 150 9.89 35.75 4.87
N LEU A 151 9.84 34.75 5.76
CA LEU A 151 10.68 34.70 6.97
C LEU A 151 12.18 34.72 6.64
N GLY A 152 12.58 34.03 5.56
CA GLY A 152 13.98 34.03 5.09
C GLY A 152 14.47 35.39 4.56
N ARG A 153 13.58 36.27 4.09
CA ARG A 153 13.94 37.61 3.57
C ARG A 153 14.15 38.66 4.66
N GLU A 154 13.54 38.48 5.83
CA GLU A 154 13.65 39.41 6.97
C GLU A 154 14.97 39.25 7.75
N GLY A 155 15.73 38.18 7.50
CA GLY A 155 16.93 37.85 8.26
C GLY A 155 18.21 38.64 7.89
N GLY A 156 18.39 39.15 6.67
CA GLY A 156 19.71 39.48 6.09
C GLY A 156 20.57 40.64 6.65
N GLY A 157 20.55 40.95 7.96
CA GLY A 157 21.40 41.96 8.61
C GLY A 157 22.06 41.48 9.92
N GLU A 158 23.22 42.06 10.29
CA GLU A 158 24.04 41.60 11.44
C GLU A 158 23.36 41.79 12.82
N GLY A 159 23.12 40.69 13.55
CA GLY A 159 22.67 40.66 14.96
C GLY A 159 21.91 39.39 15.37
N ALA A 160 21.77 39.15 16.69
CA ALA A 160 20.96 38.09 17.31
C ALA A 160 19.57 37.80 16.67
N PRO A 161 18.80 38.80 16.20
CA PRO A 161 17.54 38.55 15.49
C PRO A 161 17.66 37.67 14.24
N HIS A 162 18.82 37.60 13.57
CA HIS A 162 18.98 36.77 12.37
C HIS A 162 19.06 35.27 12.69
N VAL A 163 19.74 34.91 13.79
CA VAL A 163 19.86 33.53 14.28
C VAL A 163 18.50 33.01 14.74
N GLU A 164 17.71 33.83 15.45
CA GLU A 164 16.35 33.49 15.87
C GLU A 164 15.42 33.30 14.66
N ALA A 165 15.51 34.17 13.65
CA ALA A 165 14.74 34.04 12.42
C ALA A 165 15.10 32.77 11.62
N LEU A 166 16.39 32.44 11.50
CA LEU A 166 16.82 31.19 10.85
C LEU A 166 16.39 29.95 11.65
N ALA A 167 16.44 29.99 12.98
CA ALA A 167 15.96 28.90 13.81
C ALA A 167 14.44 28.69 13.65
N ALA A 168 13.66 29.78 13.62
CA ALA A 168 12.22 29.72 13.34
C ALA A 168 11.93 29.19 11.93
N TYR A 169 12.72 29.60 10.92
CA TYR A 169 12.60 29.08 9.57
C TYR A 169 12.94 27.58 9.50
N ARG A 170 14.02 27.15 10.17
CA ARG A 170 14.38 25.74 10.25
C ARG A 170 13.25 24.90 10.85
N GLU A 171 12.70 25.35 11.97
CA GLU A 171 11.57 24.68 12.63
C GLU A 171 10.34 24.60 11.71
N ALA A 172 10.01 25.69 11.00
CA ALA A 172 8.93 25.67 10.02
C ALA A 172 9.18 24.68 8.87
N LEU A 173 10.43 24.55 8.40
CA LEU A 173 10.82 23.55 7.39
C LEU A 173 10.73 22.12 7.93
N ASP A 174 11.12 21.88 9.18
CA ASP A 174 11.01 20.57 9.83
C ASP A 174 9.54 20.16 9.97
N GLN A 175 8.66 21.08 10.38
CA GLN A 175 7.22 20.85 10.43
C GLN A 175 6.63 20.57 9.04
N ALA A 176 7.06 21.32 8.01
CA ALA A 176 6.62 21.10 6.63
C ALA A 176 7.06 19.74 6.09
N LEU A 177 8.33 19.34 6.30
CA LEU A 177 8.85 18.02 5.94
C LEU A 177 8.05 16.90 6.59
N ALA A 178 7.82 17.00 7.91
CA ALA A 178 7.06 15.99 8.64
C ALA A 178 5.60 15.94 8.20
N ALA A 179 4.99 17.08 7.86
CA ALA A 179 3.64 17.11 7.32
C ALA A 179 3.57 16.49 5.91
N THR A 180 4.56 16.76 5.05
CA THR A 180 4.64 16.17 3.71
C THR A 180 4.78 14.65 3.80
N GLU A 181 5.71 14.14 4.60
CA GLU A 181 5.89 12.69 4.76
C GLU A 181 4.63 12.01 5.32
N ARG A 182 3.99 12.58 6.36
CA ARG A 182 2.73 12.05 6.89
C ARG A 182 1.62 12.02 5.84
N ALA A 183 1.51 13.06 5.02
CA ALA A 183 0.52 13.12 3.97
C ALA A 183 0.79 12.06 2.88
N PHE A 184 2.06 11.83 2.54
CA PHE A 184 2.46 10.80 1.57
C PHE A 184 2.11 9.41 2.09
N VAL A 185 2.55 9.12 3.32
CA VAL A 185 2.29 7.85 4.03
C VAL A 185 0.80 7.57 4.12
N ALA A 186 0.00 8.57 4.50
CA ALA A 186 -1.45 8.42 4.58
C ALA A 186 -2.12 8.23 3.20
N ARG A 187 -1.63 8.89 2.15
CA ARG A 187 -2.21 8.81 0.80
C ARG A 187 -2.02 7.43 0.16
N TYR A 188 -0.84 6.84 0.33
CA TYR A 188 -0.48 5.57 -0.30
C TYR A 188 -0.48 4.38 0.68
N GLY A 189 -1.05 4.55 1.88
CA GLY A 189 -1.30 3.45 2.81
C GLY A 189 -0.04 2.85 3.47
N PHE A 190 1.09 3.56 3.50
CA PHE A 190 2.28 3.10 4.21
C PHE A 190 2.04 3.02 5.73
N ASP A 191 2.85 2.23 6.44
CA ASP A 191 2.82 2.19 7.90
C ASP A 191 3.17 3.59 8.47
N PRO A 192 2.32 4.21 9.30
CA PRO A 192 2.61 5.49 9.95
C PRO A 192 3.89 5.53 10.79
N ALA A 193 4.41 4.37 11.20
CA ALA A 193 5.68 4.26 11.93
C ALA A 193 6.90 4.10 11.01
N GLN A 194 6.70 3.81 9.73
CA GLN A 194 7.77 3.72 8.74
C GLN A 194 8.31 5.12 8.39
N THR A 195 9.63 5.24 8.28
CA THR A 195 10.27 6.43 7.70
C THR A 195 10.42 6.23 6.20
N VAL A 196 10.09 7.25 5.42
CA VAL A 196 10.15 7.21 3.95
C VAL A 196 11.24 8.15 3.43
N ASP A 197 12.18 7.61 2.66
CA ASP A 197 13.18 8.44 1.95
C ASP A 197 12.71 8.74 0.51
N PRO A 198 12.44 10.01 0.16
CA PRO A 198 12.02 10.37 -1.20
C PRO A 198 13.09 10.11 -2.26
N ALA A 199 14.34 9.83 -1.89
CA ALA A 199 15.38 9.42 -2.84
C ALA A 199 15.23 7.95 -3.27
N GLU A 200 14.61 7.11 -2.45
CA GLU A 200 14.48 5.66 -2.68
C GLU A 200 13.11 5.27 -3.26
N LEU A 201 12.08 6.08 -3.01
CA LEU A 201 10.70 5.84 -3.42
C LEU A 201 10.49 5.39 -4.88
N MET A 202 11.24 5.95 -5.82
CA MET A 202 11.08 5.58 -7.23
C MET A 202 11.63 4.18 -7.52
N ALA A 203 12.74 3.80 -6.90
CA ALA A 203 13.30 2.45 -7.03
C ALA A 203 12.40 1.42 -6.33
N ASP A 204 11.85 1.77 -5.17
CA ASP A 204 10.90 0.91 -4.45
C ASP A 204 9.61 0.70 -5.26
N LEU A 205 9.08 1.76 -5.88
CA LEU A 205 7.90 1.65 -6.75
C LEU A 205 8.17 0.83 -8.02
N GLU A 206 9.36 0.94 -8.60
CA GLU A 206 9.75 0.10 -9.75
C GLU A 206 9.85 -1.38 -9.36
N ALA A 207 10.35 -1.69 -8.16
CA ALA A 207 10.38 -3.04 -7.62
C ALA A 207 8.96 -3.58 -7.38
N GLU A 208 8.09 -2.81 -6.74
CA GLU A 208 6.69 -3.19 -6.53
C GLU A 208 5.95 -3.46 -7.86
N ILE A 209 6.15 -2.60 -8.86
CA ILE A 209 5.58 -2.82 -10.21
C ILE A 209 6.11 -4.12 -10.83
N ALA A 210 7.37 -4.49 -10.59
CA ALA A 210 7.93 -5.75 -11.09
C ALA A 210 7.31 -6.95 -10.37
N ASP A 211 7.17 -6.88 -9.05
CA ASP A 211 6.58 -7.93 -8.22
C ASP A 211 5.10 -8.18 -8.59
N VAL A 212 4.31 -7.12 -8.77
CA VAL A 212 2.90 -7.25 -9.20
C VAL A 212 2.80 -7.86 -10.60
N LYS A 213 3.72 -7.54 -11.53
CA LYS A 213 3.75 -8.15 -12.87
C LYS A 213 4.09 -9.64 -12.83
N GLU A 214 5.06 -10.03 -12.01
CA GLU A 214 5.39 -11.43 -11.78
C GLU A 214 4.15 -12.16 -11.23
N TYR A 215 3.50 -11.55 -10.24
CA TYR A 215 2.30 -12.10 -9.63
C TYR A 215 1.13 -12.25 -10.60
N ILE A 216 0.89 -11.28 -11.49
CA ILE A 216 -0.08 -11.41 -12.59
C ILE A 216 0.27 -12.63 -13.45
N GLY A 217 1.53 -12.80 -13.83
CA GLY A 217 1.99 -13.96 -14.61
C GLY A 217 1.72 -15.29 -13.90
N GLU A 218 1.88 -15.35 -12.58
CA GLU A 218 1.52 -16.52 -11.77
C GLU A 218 0.01 -16.80 -11.81
N LEU A 219 -0.83 -15.77 -11.60
CA LEU A 219 -2.28 -15.89 -11.64
C LEU A 219 -2.79 -16.33 -13.02
N GLU A 220 -2.22 -15.78 -14.10
CA GLU A 220 -2.52 -16.21 -15.47
C GLU A 220 -2.13 -17.67 -15.71
N PHE A 221 -0.96 -18.08 -15.22
CA PHE A 221 -0.53 -19.47 -15.29
C PHE A 221 -1.47 -20.40 -14.53
N GLU A 222 -1.87 -20.04 -13.31
CA GLU A 222 -2.86 -20.79 -12.53
C GLU A 222 -4.19 -20.91 -13.26
N LEU A 223 -4.71 -19.80 -13.79
CA LEU A 223 -5.95 -19.79 -14.59
C LEU A 223 -5.86 -20.73 -15.81
N SER A 224 -4.68 -20.83 -16.43
CA SER A 224 -4.48 -21.74 -17.58
C SER A 224 -4.63 -23.23 -17.19
N GLN A 225 -4.41 -23.60 -15.93
CA GLN A 225 -4.60 -24.97 -15.45
C GLN A 225 -6.09 -25.36 -15.35
N PHE A 226 -6.99 -24.37 -15.29
CA PHE A 226 -8.44 -24.60 -15.21
C PHE A 226 -9.11 -24.88 -16.58
N VAL A 227 -8.33 -24.99 -17.65
CA VAL A 227 -8.83 -25.32 -19.00
C VAL A 227 -9.21 -26.81 -19.11
N ASP A 228 -8.57 -27.68 -18.33
CA ASP A 228 -8.84 -29.12 -18.30
C ASP A 228 -9.08 -29.61 -16.87
N MET A 229 -10.22 -30.26 -16.65
CA MET A 229 -10.59 -30.83 -15.36
C MET A 229 -9.62 -31.90 -14.86
N GLN A 230 -8.89 -32.60 -15.75
CA GLN A 230 -7.83 -33.51 -15.32
C GLN A 230 -6.62 -32.79 -14.73
N GLN A 231 -6.28 -31.61 -15.27
CA GLN A 231 -5.21 -30.77 -14.74
C GLN A 231 -5.61 -30.19 -13.38
N VAL A 232 -6.82 -29.66 -13.25
CA VAL A 232 -7.39 -29.22 -11.95
C VAL A 232 -7.34 -30.35 -10.92
N LYS A 233 -7.70 -31.56 -11.31
CA LYS A 233 -7.65 -32.74 -10.42
C LYS A 233 -6.24 -33.12 -10.01
N ALA A 234 -5.27 -33.05 -10.93
CA ALA A 234 -3.87 -33.31 -10.62
C ALA A 234 -3.31 -32.26 -9.65
N TRP A 235 -3.64 -30.99 -9.88
CA TRP A 235 -3.27 -29.87 -9.03
C TRP A 235 -3.86 -29.99 -7.62
N LEU A 236 -5.17 -30.23 -7.48
CA LEU A 236 -5.84 -30.43 -6.19
C LEU A 236 -5.21 -31.58 -5.39
N LYS A 237 -4.79 -32.66 -6.06
CA LYS A 237 -4.09 -33.78 -5.41
C LYS A 237 -2.69 -33.39 -4.94
N ALA A 238 -1.95 -32.62 -5.73
CA ALA A 238 -0.62 -32.13 -5.35
C ALA A 238 -0.72 -31.19 -4.14
N MET A 239 -1.65 -30.24 -4.17
CA MET A 239 -1.92 -29.29 -3.09
C MET A 239 -2.31 -30.01 -1.80
N LYS A 240 -3.26 -30.96 -1.88
CA LYS A 240 -3.64 -31.81 -0.74
C LYS A 240 -2.44 -32.53 -0.13
N LYS A 241 -1.56 -33.08 -0.97
CA LYS A 241 -0.36 -33.80 -0.52
C LYS A 241 0.63 -32.86 0.20
N GLN A 242 0.76 -31.62 -0.24
CA GLN A 242 1.57 -30.60 0.43
C GLN A 242 0.98 -30.24 1.79
N LEU A 243 -0.31 -29.88 1.87
CA LEU A 243 -1.00 -29.58 3.12
C LEU A 243 -0.90 -30.72 4.14
N ASP A 244 -1.07 -31.97 3.69
CA ASP A 244 -0.91 -33.15 4.54
C ASP A 244 0.55 -33.34 5.00
N ALA A 245 1.54 -32.93 4.19
CA ALA A 245 2.94 -32.97 4.57
C ALA A 245 3.28 -31.88 5.60
N ASP A 246 2.74 -30.67 5.44
CA ASP A 246 2.91 -29.56 6.38
C ASP A 246 2.29 -29.86 7.73
N ARG A 247 1.05 -30.38 7.76
CA ARG A 247 0.40 -30.82 9.00
C ARG A 247 1.24 -31.85 9.76
N ARG A 248 1.86 -32.82 9.05
CA ARG A 248 2.74 -33.85 9.63
C ARG A 248 4.08 -33.31 10.12
N ARG A 249 4.56 -32.20 9.57
CA ARG A 249 5.74 -31.49 10.07
C ARG A 249 5.39 -30.69 11.33
N GLY A 250 4.27 -29.98 11.32
CA GLY A 250 3.78 -29.19 12.46
C GLY A 250 3.38 -30.02 13.68
N THR A 251 2.96 -31.29 13.53
CA THR A 251 2.68 -32.18 14.68
C THR A 251 3.93 -32.84 15.29
N ARG A 252 5.10 -32.65 14.68
CA ARG A 252 6.38 -33.22 15.15
C ARG A 252 7.34 -32.17 15.73
N GLY A 253 6.98 -30.89 15.69
CA GLY A 253 7.64 -29.81 16.42
C GLY A 253 6.93 -29.54 17.73
#